data_AF-A0A7C9G1D7-F1
#
_entry.id   AF-A0A7C9G1D7-F1
#
_cell.length_a   1.000
_cell.length_b   1.000
_cell.length_c   1.000
_cell.angle_alpha   90.00
_cell.angle_beta   90.00
_cell.angle_gamma   90.00
#
_symmetry.space_group_name_H-M   'P 1'
#
loop_
_entity.id
_entity.type
_entity.pdbx_description
1 polymer ?
#
loop_
_entity_poly.entity_id
_entity_poly.type
_entity_poly.pdbx_seq_one_letter_code
_entity_poly.pdbx_strand_id
1 'polypeptide(L)'
;MLDSVNVNRRGSSQSIGFGNDCQNSRRIPITGASNSLLLGPSSQKSGSLYAAFASKDIVTQALGKNLARSYKGKQLYPLIARNDEDQVLLEKFREKQVSELRGSGSKFFRTIEQFQSDHHFSYGQAREKLGADVFDKSEAASRKFLWQAEILERIEIRSNEAGQALSRLRPSHDKLYILGHGGAGMDILAADAKCLEGMVKGKDVARQLADGGLDKAFSDIRVTACYSADSRKPMSFHPEDLVRAAKPDTKRGGLFGVFGAKVATREPFAQTLSNELNRVGFAQPSVVGYHGAGVTFPPNDHHVQHLPEVDQADKRSSEVRQHFAPSAAAKIRTGNSVGGKGLREGFKKTAQKFQRVGRSVWSAISRSARFIRR
;
A
#
# COMPACT_ATOMS: atom_id res chain seq x y z
N MET A 1 41.62 -32.56 -4.70
CA MET A 1 41.25 -32.86 -3.31
C MET A 1 39.75 -32.73 -3.22
N LEU A 2 39.09 -33.88 -3.21
CA LEU A 2 37.65 -34.06 -3.33
C LEU A 2 37.11 -34.37 -1.93
N ASP A 3 36.36 -33.46 -1.33
CA ASP A 3 35.59 -33.75 -0.14
C ASP A 3 34.12 -33.94 -0.52
N SER A 4 33.68 -35.17 -0.29
CA SER A 4 32.37 -35.71 -0.63
C SER A 4 31.42 -35.44 0.53
N VAL A 5 30.40 -34.61 0.31
CA VAL A 5 29.33 -34.39 1.31
C VAL A 5 28.23 -35.43 1.09
N ASN A 6 28.07 -36.25 2.12
CA ASN A 6 27.17 -37.39 2.23
C ASN A 6 25.73 -36.88 2.53
N VAL A 7 24.80 -37.03 1.59
CA VAL A 7 23.38 -36.67 1.77
C VAL A 7 22.58 -37.91 2.17
N ASN A 8 22.16 -37.93 3.43
CA ASN A 8 21.36 -38.99 4.01
C ASN A 8 19.88 -38.81 3.60
N ARG A 9 19.41 -39.62 2.64
CA ARG A 9 17.99 -39.77 2.28
C ARG A 9 17.32 -40.71 3.29
N ARG A 10 16.36 -40.21 4.07
CA ARG A 10 15.31 -41.03 4.68
C ARG A 10 13.97 -40.70 4.03
N GLY A 11 13.40 -41.70 3.37
CA GLY A 11 12.02 -41.69 2.93
C GLY A 11 11.07 -42.06 4.06
N SER A 12 9.84 -41.59 3.95
CA SER A 12 8.68 -42.20 4.60
C SER A 12 7.49 -42.13 3.65
N SER A 13 7.07 -43.31 3.25
CA SER A 13 5.85 -43.63 2.50
C SER A 13 4.72 -43.96 3.48
N GLN A 14 3.57 -43.29 3.38
CA GLN A 14 2.28 -43.73 3.92
C GLN A 14 1.19 -43.20 2.97
N SER A 15 0.65 -44.05 2.07
CA SER A 15 -0.49 -44.97 2.23
C SER A 15 -1.85 -44.26 2.19
N ILE A 16 -2.54 -44.51 1.07
CA ILE A 16 -3.92 -44.14 0.75
C ILE A 16 -4.87 -45.07 1.52
N GLY A 17 -5.91 -44.52 2.13
CA GLY A 17 -7.02 -45.28 2.73
C GLY A 17 -8.34 -44.54 2.52
N PHE A 18 -9.21 -45.14 1.70
CA PHE A 18 -10.62 -44.79 1.56
C PHE A 18 -11.44 -45.45 2.67
N GLY A 19 -12.46 -44.75 3.19
CA GLY A 19 -13.47 -45.31 4.10
C GLY A 19 -14.61 -44.32 4.33
N ASN A 20 -15.81 -44.71 3.89
CA ASN A 20 -17.07 -43.96 3.97
C ASN A 20 -17.82 -44.17 5.30
N ASP A 21 -18.70 -43.19 5.58
CA ASP A 21 -19.98 -43.22 6.31
C ASP A 21 -20.06 -43.60 7.80
N CYS A 22 -20.51 -42.66 8.66
CA CYS A 22 -21.92 -42.60 9.13
C CYS A 22 -22.15 -41.57 10.28
N GLN A 23 -23.21 -40.77 10.09
CA GLN A 23 -24.22 -40.32 11.08
C GLN A 23 -23.89 -39.38 12.27
N ASN A 24 -24.33 -38.12 12.09
CA ASN A 24 -25.43 -37.46 12.82
C ASN A 24 -25.36 -37.33 14.36
N SER A 25 -25.04 -36.12 14.86
CA SER A 25 -25.75 -35.54 16.01
C SER A 25 -25.66 -34.02 16.02
N ARG A 26 -26.84 -33.40 16.15
CA ARG A 26 -27.11 -31.96 16.12
C ARG A 26 -26.58 -31.26 17.38
N ARG A 27 -25.82 -30.17 17.21
CA ARG A 27 -25.85 -29.00 18.09
C ARG A 27 -25.71 -27.72 17.27
N ILE A 28 -26.63 -26.80 17.52
CA ILE A 28 -26.77 -25.49 16.87
C ILE A 28 -25.70 -24.53 17.44
N PRO A 29 -24.97 -23.78 16.60
CA PRO A 29 -24.45 -22.50 17.01
C PRO A 29 -24.97 -21.36 16.12
N ILE A 30 -25.67 -20.47 16.82
CA ILE A 30 -26.03 -19.08 16.58
C ILE A 30 -25.25 -18.41 15.44
N THR A 31 -26.03 -17.98 14.45
CA THR A 31 -25.67 -17.23 13.24
C THR A 31 -25.16 -15.81 13.53
N GLY A 32 -24.07 -15.43 12.88
CA GLY A 32 -23.53 -14.06 12.89
C GLY A 32 -22.58 -13.76 11.73
N ALA A 33 -22.84 -14.35 10.55
CA ALA A 33 -22.19 -13.98 9.29
C ALA A 33 -23.29 -13.75 8.25
N SER A 34 -23.62 -12.48 8.02
CA SER A 34 -24.56 -12.08 6.97
C SER A 34 -23.92 -12.34 5.61
N ASN A 35 -24.07 -13.56 5.10
CA ASN A 35 -23.84 -13.91 3.71
C ASN A 35 -25.00 -13.33 2.88
N SER A 36 -24.84 -12.10 2.40
CA SER A 36 -25.72 -11.57 1.36
C SER A 36 -25.40 -12.27 0.04
N LEU A 37 -26.19 -13.31 -0.27
CA LEU A 37 -26.19 -14.03 -1.53
C LEU A 37 -27.05 -13.28 -2.56
N LEU A 38 -26.52 -12.19 -3.10
CA LEU A 38 -26.98 -11.63 -4.38
C LEU A 38 -25.73 -11.32 -5.23
N LEU A 39 -25.16 -12.36 -5.82
CA LEU A 39 -24.13 -12.27 -6.85
C LEU A 39 -24.81 -11.99 -8.20
N GLY A 40 -25.22 -10.74 -8.41
CA GLY A 40 -25.33 -10.22 -9.78
C GLY A 40 -23.93 -10.16 -10.43
N PRO A 41 -23.81 -10.02 -11.77
CA PRO A 41 -22.53 -9.83 -12.42
C PRO A 41 -21.80 -8.71 -11.70
N SER A 42 -20.72 -9.03 -10.98
CA SER A 42 -20.06 -8.05 -10.12
C SER A 42 -19.58 -6.92 -11.03
N SER A 43 -20.29 -5.79 -11.05
CA SER A 43 -19.92 -4.64 -11.86
C SER A 43 -18.48 -4.33 -11.52
N GLN A 44 -17.57 -4.57 -12.44
CA GLN A 44 -16.15 -4.57 -12.16
C GLN A 44 -15.73 -3.15 -11.81
N LYS A 45 -15.63 -2.84 -10.51
CA LYS A 45 -15.25 -1.49 -10.06
C LYS A 45 -13.88 -1.12 -10.62
N SER A 46 -13.78 0.07 -11.23
CA SER A 46 -12.51 0.68 -11.58
C SER A 46 -11.75 1.05 -10.32
N GLY A 47 -10.43 1.24 -10.41
CA GLY A 47 -9.64 1.62 -9.26
C GLY A 47 -8.54 2.60 -9.62
N SER A 48 -8.16 3.40 -8.65
CA SER A 48 -7.05 4.35 -8.74
C SER A 48 -6.16 4.22 -7.51
N LEU A 49 -4.88 4.51 -7.68
CA LEU A 49 -3.92 4.64 -6.59
C LEU A 49 -3.81 6.13 -6.22
N TYR A 50 -3.58 6.44 -4.96
CA TYR A 50 -3.39 7.80 -4.48
C TYR A 50 -2.10 7.89 -3.66
N ALA A 51 -1.28 8.88 -4.01
CA ALA A 51 -0.04 9.20 -3.35
C ALA A 51 -0.24 10.38 -2.39
N ALA A 52 -0.13 10.16 -1.08
CA ALA A 52 -0.20 11.24 -0.09
C ALA A 52 1.08 12.10 -0.02
N PHE A 53 2.12 11.70 -0.77
CA PHE A 53 3.44 12.31 -0.90
C PHE A 53 4.13 11.75 -2.14
N ALA A 54 5.10 12.48 -2.69
CA ALA A 54 5.96 12.01 -3.77
C ALA A 54 7.24 11.38 -3.23
N SER A 55 7.42 10.06 -3.42
CA SER A 55 8.65 9.34 -3.04
C SER A 55 8.95 8.15 -3.96
N LYS A 56 10.19 7.65 -3.94
CA LYS A 56 10.61 6.44 -4.68
C LYS A 56 9.79 5.20 -4.27
N ASP A 57 9.49 5.07 -2.99
CA ASP A 57 8.75 3.92 -2.46
C ASP A 57 7.29 3.92 -2.92
N ILE A 58 6.67 5.09 -3.11
CA ILE A 58 5.31 5.17 -3.67
C ILE A 58 5.26 4.62 -5.09
N VAL A 59 6.22 4.97 -5.93
CA VAL A 59 6.34 4.43 -7.30
C VAL A 59 6.52 2.90 -7.26
N THR A 60 7.35 2.42 -6.34
CA THR A 60 7.57 0.97 -6.13
C THR A 60 6.30 0.25 -5.66
N GLN A 61 5.54 0.83 -4.73
CA GLN A 61 4.26 0.28 -4.29
C GLN A 61 3.21 0.30 -5.40
N ALA A 62 3.18 1.35 -6.23
CA ALA A 62 2.31 1.44 -7.37
C ALA A 62 2.60 0.34 -8.41
N LEU A 63 3.89 0.10 -8.69
CA LEU A 63 4.34 -1.04 -9.51
C LEU A 63 3.85 -2.36 -8.90
N GLY A 64 4.11 -2.60 -7.61
CA GLY A 64 3.66 -3.80 -6.90
C GLY A 64 2.15 -4.05 -7.06
N LYS A 65 1.32 -3.01 -6.87
CA LYS A 65 -0.14 -3.09 -7.08
C LYS A 65 -0.52 -3.44 -8.50
N ASN A 66 0.19 -2.90 -9.48
CA ASN A 66 -0.11 -3.07 -10.91
C ASN A 66 0.44 -4.37 -11.52
N LEU A 67 1.49 -4.97 -10.96
CA LEU A 67 2.00 -6.28 -11.42
C LEU A 67 0.93 -7.38 -11.37
N ALA A 68 0.23 -7.51 -10.24
CA ALA A 68 -0.86 -8.47 -10.08
C ALA A 68 -2.03 -8.24 -11.07
N ARG A 69 -2.21 -7.01 -11.54
CA ARG A 69 -3.23 -6.67 -12.54
C ARG A 69 -2.75 -7.03 -13.94
N SER A 70 -1.50 -6.72 -14.26
CA SER A 70 -0.86 -7.06 -15.52
C SER A 70 -0.87 -8.57 -15.75
N TYR A 71 -0.52 -9.37 -14.74
CA TYR A 71 -0.63 -10.83 -14.79
C TYR A 71 -2.03 -11.35 -15.16
N LYS A 72 -3.07 -10.58 -14.85
CA LYS A 72 -4.48 -10.92 -15.10
C LYS A 72 -5.04 -10.27 -16.37
N GLY A 73 -4.20 -9.63 -17.19
CA GLY A 73 -4.64 -8.86 -18.35
C GLY A 73 -5.57 -7.69 -18.01
N LYS A 74 -5.53 -7.20 -16.76
CA LYS A 74 -6.40 -6.10 -16.31
C LYS A 74 -5.72 -4.76 -16.53
N GLN A 75 -6.51 -3.76 -16.91
CA GLN A 75 -6.04 -2.37 -17.04
C GLN A 75 -5.31 -1.92 -15.76
N LEU A 76 -4.14 -1.30 -15.90
CA LEU A 76 -3.39 -0.79 -14.76
C LEU A 76 -4.17 0.33 -14.05
N TYR A 77 -4.01 0.43 -12.74
CA TYR A 77 -4.53 1.57 -11.99
C TYR A 77 -3.65 2.79 -12.24
N PRO A 78 -4.24 3.96 -12.57
CA PRO A 78 -3.50 5.22 -12.59
C PRO A 78 -3.09 5.62 -11.17
N LEU A 79 -1.98 6.34 -11.05
CA LEU A 79 -1.50 6.93 -9.81
C LEU A 79 -1.88 8.42 -9.77
N ILE A 80 -2.67 8.81 -8.77
CA ILE A 80 -3.07 10.19 -8.56
C ILE A 80 -2.10 10.83 -7.55
N ALA A 81 -1.35 11.83 -8.00
CA ALA A 81 -0.50 12.71 -7.20
C ALA A 81 -1.36 13.82 -6.55
N ARG A 82 -0.87 14.46 -5.48
CA ARG A 82 -1.63 15.53 -4.80
C ARG A 82 -1.81 16.78 -5.67
N ASN A 83 -0.80 17.13 -6.44
CA ASN A 83 -0.69 18.34 -7.23
C ASN A 83 0.35 18.16 -8.36
N ASP A 84 0.59 19.21 -9.15
CA ASP A 84 1.52 19.19 -10.28
C ASP A 84 2.98 18.94 -9.84
N GLU A 85 3.40 19.54 -8.72
CA GLU A 85 4.75 19.38 -8.18
C GLU A 85 5.05 17.92 -7.82
N ASP A 86 4.13 17.28 -7.08
CA ASP A 86 4.23 15.88 -6.73
C ASP A 86 4.16 14.96 -7.96
N GLN A 87 3.36 15.31 -8.98
CA GLN A 87 3.30 14.56 -10.23
C GLN A 87 4.68 14.55 -10.91
N VAL A 88 5.32 15.72 -11.06
CA VAL A 88 6.65 15.85 -11.68
C VAL A 88 7.70 15.06 -10.89
N LEU A 89 7.66 15.11 -9.56
CA LEU A 89 8.58 14.34 -8.72
C LEU A 89 8.38 12.82 -8.85
N LEU A 90 7.13 12.35 -8.84
CA LEU A 90 6.80 10.94 -9.05
C LEU A 90 7.21 10.46 -10.45
N GLU A 91 7.04 11.30 -11.47
CA GLU A 91 7.49 11.03 -12.83
C GLU A 91 9.01 10.84 -12.91
N LYS A 92 9.78 11.75 -12.29
CA LYS A 92 11.24 11.61 -12.18
C LYS A 92 11.65 10.32 -11.46
N PHE A 93 10.96 9.95 -10.38
CA PHE A 93 11.22 8.69 -9.68
C PHE A 93 10.87 7.47 -10.55
N ARG A 94 9.77 7.54 -11.31
CA ARG A 94 9.35 6.51 -12.28
C ARG A 94 10.41 6.30 -13.35
N GLU A 95 10.86 7.36 -14.02
CA GLU A 95 11.89 7.31 -15.06
C GLU A 95 13.20 6.70 -14.54
N LYS A 96 13.66 7.16 -13.38
CA LYS A 96 14.87 6.60 -12.74
C LYS A 96 14.72 5.11 -12.47
N GLN A 97 13.59 4.68 -11.90
CA GLN A 97 13.35 3.28 -11.59
C GLN A 97 13.18 2.41 -12.84
N VAL A 98 12.54 2.92 -13.91
CA VAL A 98 12.49 2.26 -15.23
C VAL A 98 13.89 2.05 -15.78
N SER A 99 14.75 3.07 -15.72
CA SER A 99 16.15 2.97 -16.16
C SER A 99 16.95 1.94 -15.34
N GLU A 100 16.81 1.95 -14.00
CA GLU A 100 17.43 0.97 -13.09
C GLU A 100 16.99 -0.47 -13.44
N LEU A 101 15.69 -0.68 -13.67
CA LEU A 101 15.12 -1.99 -14.02
C LEU A 101 15.58 -2.46 -15.40
N ARG A 102 15.57 -1.58 -16.42
CA ARG A 102 16.08 -1.92 -17.77
C ARG A 102 17.56 -2.24 -17.75
N GLY A 103 18.37 -1.44 -17.05
CA GLY A 103 19.81 -1.68 -16.91
C GLY A 103 20.10 -3.03 -16.24
N SER A 104 19.32 -3.37 -15.21
CA SER A 104 19.42 -4.66 -14.51
C SER A 104 18.98 -5.82 -15.41
N GLY A 105 17.86 -5.68 -16.13
CA GLY A 105 17.33 -6.69 -17.04
C GLY A 105 18.21 -6.94 -18.27
N SER A 106 18.84 -5.90 -18.83
CA SER A 106 19.73 -6.03 -19.99
C SER A 106 21.13 -6.54 -19.62
N LYS A 107 21.52 -6.56 -18.34
CA LYS A 107 22.87 -6.97 -17.92
C LYS A 107 23.17 -8.41 -18.31
N PHE A 108 22.28 -9.34 -17.98
CA PHE A 108 22.44 -10.75 -18.32
C PHE A 108 22.55 -10.96 -19.83
N PHE A 109 21.62 -10.41 -20.61
CA PHE A 109 21.60 -10.59 -22.07
C PHE A 109 22.88 -10.07 -22.73
N ARG A 110 23.37 -8.90 -22.32
CA ARG A 110 24.66 -8.38 -22.82
C ARG A 110 25.84 -9.27 -22.43
N THR A 111 25.86 -9.79 -21.19
CA THR A 111 26.91 -10.72 -20.76
C THR A 111 26.87 -12.02 -21.55
N ILE A 112 25.68 -12.57 -21.84
CA ILE A 112 25.54 -13.77 -22.64
C ILE A 112 25.93 -13.52 -24.10
N GLU A 113 25.49 -12.42 -24.71
CA GLU A 113 25.88 -12.03 -26.07
C GLU A 113 27.41 -11.88 -26.20
N GLN A 114 28.05 -11.22 -25.23
CA GLN A 114 29.50 -11.08 -25.19
C GLN A 114 30.18 -12.46 -25.05
N PHE A 115 29.72 -13.30 -24.14
CA PHE A 115 30.25 -14.66 -23.94
C PHE A 115 30.10 -15.53 -25.19
N GLN A 116 28.96 -15.44 -25.88
CA GLN A 116 28.73 -16.13 -27.15
C GLN A 116 29.68 -15.63 -28.25
N SER A 117 29.90 -14.31 -28.33
CA SER A 117 30.82 -13.70 -29.28
C SER A 117 32.27 -14.13 -29.03
N ASP A 118 32.74 -14.06 -27.77
CA ASP A 118 34.13 -14.33 -27.40
C ASP A 118 34.54 -15.80 -27.58
N HIS A 119 33.57 -16.71 -27.46
CA HIS A 119 33.82 -18.16 -27.53
C HIS A 119 33.18 -18.83 -28.75
N HIS A 120 32.55 -18.07 -29.65
CA HIS A 120 31.76 -18.57 -30.78
C HIS A 120 30.71 -19.62 -30.37
N PHE A 121 30.11 -19.44 -29.20
CA PHE A 121 29.08 -20.36 -28.70
C PHE A 121 27.70 -19.96 -29.21
N SER A 122 26.92 -20.97 -29.61
CA SER A 122 25.47 -20.84 -29.69
C SER A 122 24.85 -20.61 -28.31
N TYR A 123 23.60 -20.17 -28.28
CA TYR A 123 22.89 -19.91 -27.02
C TYR A 123 22.77 -21.17 -26.16
N GLY A 124 22.49 -22.31 -26.80
CA GLY A 124 22.42 -23.61 -26.13
C GLY A 124 23.77 -24.03 -25.53
N GLN A 125 24.87 -23.80 -26.24
CA GLN A 125 26.23 -24.06 -25.74
C GLN A 125 26.57 -23.11 -24.58
N ALA A 126 26.18 -21.84 -24.64
CA ALA A 126 26.38 -20.91 -23.52
C ALA A 126 25.63 -21.39 -22.27
N ARG A 127 24.37 -21.83 -22.43
CA ARG A 127 23.57 -22.43 -21.35
C ARG A 127 24.20 -23.69 -20.77
N GLU A 128 24.73 -24.57 -21.62
CA GLU A 128 25.42 -25.79 -21.19
C GLU A 128 26.70 -25.44 -20.40
N LYS A 129 27.51 -24.51 -20.90
CA LYS A 129 28.78 -24.11 -20.28
C LYS A 129 28.61 -23.38 -18.96
N LEU A 130 27.59 -22.54 -18.84
CA LEU A 130 27.29 -21.80 -17.60
C LEU A 130 26.48 -22.63 -16.59
N GLY A 131 25.96 -23.78 -17.03
CA GLY A 131 25.02 -24.58 -16.27
C GLY A 131 23.58 -24.10 -16.46
N ALA A 132 22.72 -25.03 -16.87
CA ALA A 132 21.31 -24.79 -17.17
C ALA A 132 20.55 -24.02 -16.07
N ASP A 133 20.69 -24.44 -14.81
CA ASP A 133 19.94 -23.84 -13.69
C ASP A 133 20.31 -22.38 -13.44
N VAL A 134 21.61 -22.05 -13.42
CA VAL A 134 22.09 -20.68 -13.19
C VAL A 134 21.68 -19.78 -14.36
N PHE A 135 21.81 -20.30 -15.58
CA PHE A 135 21.43 -19.60 -16.79
C PHE A 135 19.93 -19.27 -16.80
N ASP A 136 19.08 -20.28 -16.63
CA ASP A 136 17.62 -20.14 -16.70
C ASP A 136 17.09 -19.22 -15.60
N LYS A 137 17.62 -19.32 -14.37
CA LYS A 137 17.26 -18.42 -13.26
C LYS A 137 17.67 -16.98 -13.53
N SER A 138 18.87 -16.78 -14.09
CA SER A 138 19.39 -15.45 -14.41
C SER A 138 18.62 -14.81 -15.57
N GLU A 139 18.26 -15.61 -16.58
CA GLU A 139 17.39 -15.20 -17.67
C GLU A 139 15.99 -14.83 -17.16
N ALA A 140 15.37 -15.69 -16.35
CA ALA A 140 14.04 -15.45 -15.78
C ALA A 140 14.02 -14.18 -14.92
N ALA A 141 15.04 -13.97 -14.08
CA ALA A 141 15.18 -12.74 -13.29
C ALA A 141 15.33 -11.50 -14.18
N SER A 142 16.12 -11.60 -15.26
CA SER A 142 16.33 -10.51 -16.21
C SER A 142 15.06 -10.14 -16.96
N ARG A 143 14.32 -11.15 -17.45
CA ARG A 143 13.00 -10.96 -18.07
C ARG A 143 12.01 -10.34 -17.09
N LYS A 144 12.04 -10.74 -15.81
CA LYS A 144 11.21 -10.14 -14.76
C LYS A 144 11.51 -8.64 -14.59
N PHE A 145 12.77 -8.22 -14.59
CA PHE A 145 13.12 -6.80 -14.50
C PHE A 145 12.65 -6.00 -15.72
N LEU A 146 12.83 -6.53 -16.94
CA LEU A 146 12.36 -5.87 -18.17
C LEU A 146 10.83 -5.72 -18.17
N TRP A 147 10.12 -6.77 -17.77
CA TRP A 147 8.66 -6.76 -17.66
C TRP A 147 8.17 -5.76 -16.59
N GLN A 148 8.85 -5.69 -15.44
CA GLN A 148 8.56 -4.68 -14.42
C GLN A 148 8.76 -3.25 -14.94
N ALA A 149 9.82 -3.03 -15.73
CA ALA A 149 10.08 -1.72 -16.34
C ALA A 149 8.97 -1.32 -17.33
N GLU A 150 8.54 -2.24 -18.19
CA GLU A 150 7.45 -2.02 -19.15
C GLU A 150 6.14 -1.66 -18.43
N ILE A 151 5.78 -2.41 -17.38
CA ILE A 151 4.58 -2.10 -16.59
C ILE A 151 4.69 -0.73 -15.95
N LEU A 152 5.84 -0.43 -15.33
CA LEU A 152 6.04 0.83 -14.63
C LEU A 152 5.90 2.03 -15.58
N GLU A 153 6.49 1.94 -16.77
CA GLU A 153 6.39 2.96 -17.83
C GLU A 153 4.95 3.21 -18.28
N ARG A 154 4.11 2.16 -18.26
CA ARG A 154 2.69 2.23 -18.63
C ARG A 154 1.77 2.73 -17.51
N ILE A 155 2.27 2.92 -16.28
CA ILE A 155 1.46 3.51 -15.19
C ILE A 155 1.29 5.00 -15.45
N GLU A 156 0.06 5.41 -15.76
CA GLU A 156 -0.32 6.82 -15.86
C GLU A 156 -0.24 7.51 -14.50
N ILE A 157 0.53 8.59 -14.39
CA ILE A 157 0.58 9.45 -13.19
C ILE A 157 -0.19 10.74 -13.50
N ARG A 158 -1.26 10.99 -12.74
CA ARG A 158 -2.15 12.15 -12.90
C ARG A 158 -1.93 13.13 -11.76
N SER A 159 -1.78 14.41 -12.09
CA SER A 159 -1.91 15.47 -11.08
C SER A 159 -3.35 15.59 -10.58
N ASN A 160 -3.51 15.94 -9.31
CA ASN A 160 -4.78 16.36 -8.73
C ASN A 160 -4.81 17.87 -8.42
N GLU A 161 -4.01 18.67 -9.12
CA GLU A 161 -4.09 20.13 -9.06
C GLU A 161 -5.54 20.58 -9.30
N ALA A 162 -6.01 21.53 -8.48
CA ALA A 162 -7.40 21.99 -8.48
C ALA A 162 -8.47 20.88 -8.37
N GLY A 163 -8.10 19.68 -7.88
CA GLY A 163 -9.01 18.56 -7.65
C GLY A 163 -9.46 17.80 -8.91
N GLN A 164 -8.79 17.97 -10.04
CA GLN A 164 -9.25 17.46 -11.33
C GLN A 164 -9.27 15.93 -11.45
N ALA A 165 -8.44 15.20 -10.70
CA ALA A 165 -8.35 13.74 -10.80
C ALA A 165 -9.29 13.03 -9.82
N LEU A 166 -9.34 13.47 -8.56
CA LEU A 166 -10.18 12.87 -7.53
C LEU A 166 -11.67 13.16 -7.75
N SER A 167 -12.03 14.34 -8.27
CA SER A 167 -13.43 14.69 -8.57
C SER A 167 -14.06 13.85 -9.68
N ARG A 168 -13.25 13.19 -10.50
CA ARG A 168 -13.71 12.27 -11.56
C ARG A 168 -14.02 10.86 -11.05
N LEU A 169 -13.65 10.54 -9.80
CA LEU A 169 -13.94 9.23 -9.21
C LEU A 169 -15.41 9.15 -8.82
N ARG A 170 -16.07 8.06 -9.22
CA ARG A 170 -17.49 7.83 -8.99
C ARG A 170 -17.71 7.08 -7.67
N PRO A 171 -18.44 7.65 -6.70
CA PRO A 171 -18.62 7.10 -5.35
C PRO A 171 -18.94 5.60 -5.23
N SER A 172 -19.81 5.09 -6.10
CA SER A 172 -20.31 3.70 -6.05
C SER A 172 -19.59 2.75 -7.01
N HIS A 173 -18.83 3.27 -7.99
CA HIS A 173 -18.25 2.48 -9.07
C HIS A 173 -16.74 2.36 -9.02
N ASP A 174 -16.07 3.26 -8.30
CA ASP A 174 -14.62 3.28 -8.24
C ASP A 174 -14.15 2.96 -6.81
N LYS A 175 -12.87 2.58 -6.69
CA LYS A 175 -12.19 2.37 -5.40
C LYS A 175 -10.86 3.10 -5.39
N LEU A 176 -10.49 3.64 -4.24
CA LEU A 176 -9.27 4.43 -4.08
C LEU A 176 -8.30 3.70 -3.15
N TYR A 177 -7.12 3.37 -3.65
CA TYR A 177 -6.04 2.78 -2.85
C TYR A 177 -5.08 3.87 -2.38
N ILE A 178 -4.98 4.06 -1.06
CA ILE A 178 -4.03 5.00 -0.45
C ILE A 178 -2.70 4.27 -0.22
N LEU A 179 -1.65 4.74 -0.89
CA LEU A 179 -0.31 4.15 -0.83
C LEU A 179 0.53 4.77 0.29
N GLY A 180 1.42 3.97 0.87
CA GLY A 180 2.35 4.40 1.92
C GLY A 180 2.70 3.28 2.88
N HIS A 181 3.70 3.54 3.72
CA HIS A 181 4.13 2.63 4.78
C HIS A 181 3.40 2.90 6.08
N GLY A 182 3.34 1.90 6.95
CA GLY A 182 2.67 2.00 8.24
C GLY A 182 3.01 0.83 9.15
N GLY A 183 2.40 0.83 10.33
CA GLY A 183 2.60 -0.19 11.34
C GLY A 183 1.41 -0.28 12.29
N ALA A 184 1.38 -1.36 13.06
CA ALA A 184 0.25 -1.66 13.94
C ALA A 184 0.07 -0.58 15.01
N GLY A 185 -1.13 -0.02 15.10
CA GLY A 185 -1.51 1.01 16.08
C GLY A 185 -0.88 2.37 15.85
N MET A 186 -0.36 2.63 14.65
CA MET A 186 0.21 3.93 14.27
C MET A 186 -0.82 4.77 13.49
N ASP A 187 -1.09 5.99 13.96
CA ASP A 187 -1.82 7.00 13.19
C ASP A 187 -0.85 7.77 12.26
N ILE A 188 -0.05 7.04 11.48
CA ILE A 188 0.91 7.60 10.54
C ILE A 188 0.93 6.74 9.27
N LEU A 189 0.94 7.43 8.14
CA LEU A 189 1.31 6.90 6.84
C LEU A 189 2.62 7.59 6.41
N ALA A 190 3.64 6.79 6.07
CA ALA A 190 4.99 7.28 5.82
C ALA A 190 5.45 7.04 4.37
N ALA A 191 6.35 7.92 3.89
CA ALA A 191 6.86 7.89 2.53
C ALA A 191 7.95 6.87 2.27
N ASP A 192 8.59 6.39 3.32
CA ASP A 192 9.57 5.31 3.28
C ASP A 192 9.30 4.30 4.41
N ALA A 193 9.90 3.11 4.30
CA ALA A 193 9.75 2.04 5.28
C ALA A 193 10.40 2.37 6.64
N LYS A 194 11.33 3.32 6.69
CA LYS A 194 12.03 3.74 7.91
C LYS A 194 11.27 4.83 8.69
N CYS A 195 10.18 5.34 8.13
CA CYS A 195 9.43 6.49 8.61
C CYS A 195 10.30 7.75 8.79
N LEU A 196 11.30 7.97 7.93
CA LEU A 196 12.20 9.12 8.03
C LEU A 196 11.78 10.27 7.11
N GLU A 197 11.20 9.94 5.96
CA GLU A 197 10.69 10.91 4.99
C GLU A 197 9.17 10.92 4.96
N GLY A 198 8.59 12.11 4.81
CA GLY A 198 7.17 12.35 4.54
C GLY A 198 6.20 11.55 5.42
N MET A 199 5.73 12.15 6.51
CA MET A 199 4.73 11.53 7.38
C MET A 199 3.44 12.33 7.39
N VAL A 200 2.31 11.63 7.24
CA VAL A 200 0.97 12.21 7.35
C VAL A 200 0.12 11.39 8.30
N LYS A 201 -0.72 12.03 9.10
CA LYS A 201 -1.69 11.33 9.94
C LYS A 201 -2.97 11.04 9.18
N GLY A 202 -3.85 10.20 9.72
CA GLY A 202 -5.17 9.94 9.12
C GLY A 202 -5.98 11.21 8.87
N LYS A 203 -5.88 12.19 9.78
CA LYS A 203 -6.53 13.51 9.64
C LYS A 203 -6.01 14.31 8.43
N ASP A 204 -4.73 14.19 8.14
CA ASP A 204 -4.08 14.95 7.07
C ASP A 204 -4.44 14.31 5.73
N VAL A 205 -4.45 12.97 5.65
CA VAL A 205 -4.96 12.24 4.48
C VAL A 205 -6.44 12.56 4.22
N ALA A 206 -7.29 12.54 5.24
CA ALA A 206 -8.71 12.87 5.09
C ALA A 206 -8.91 14.29 4.54
N ARG A 207 -8.14 15.27 5.02
CA ARG A 207 -8.14 16.65 4.49
C ARG A 207 -7.64 16.72 3.05
N GLN A 208 -6.52 16.06 2.73
CA GLN A 208 -6.02 16.03 1.36
C GLN A 208 -7.06 15.48 0.37
N LEU A 209 -7.77 14.41 0.74
CA LEU A 209 -8.84 13.86 -0.11
C LEU A 209 -10.03 14.82 -0.22
N ALA A 210 -10.44 15.42 0.90
CA ALA A 210 -11.52 16.40 0.95
C ALA A 210 -11.24 17.65 0.10
N ASP A 211 -10.09 18.29 0.34
CA ASP A 211 -9.68 19.53 -0.31
C ASP A 211 -9.27 19.27 -1.77
N GLY A 212 -8.78 18.06 -2.05
CA GLY A 212 -8.49 17.57 -3.39
C GLY A 212 -9.74 17.21 -4.20
N GLY A 213 -10.95 17.45 -3.70
CA GLY A 213 -12.18 17.32 -4.48
C GLY A 213 -12.75 15.90 -4.60
N LEU A 214 -12.33 14.96 -3.75
CA LEU A 214 -13.00 13.66 -3.68
C LEU A 214 -14.45 13.85 -3.18
N ASP A 215 -15.40 13.30 -3.93
CA ASP A 215 -16.82 13.37 -3.60
C ASP A 215 -17.09 12.84 -2.18
N LYS A 216 -17.86 13.58 -1.38
CA LYS A 216 -18.20 13.24 0.01
C LYS A 216 -19.08 11.99 0.15
N ALA A 217 -19.69 11.54 -0.93
CA ALA A 217 -20.39 10.26 -1.01
C ALA A 217 -19.45 9.08 -1.28
N PHE A 218 -18.18 9.31 -1.63
CA PHE A 218 -17.22 8.25 -1.93
C PHE A 218 -16.98 7.35 -0.71
N SER A 219 -17.07 6.03 -0.92
CA SER A 219 -17.12 5.09 0.20
C SER A 219 -16.13 3.92 0.12
N ASP A 220 -15.51 3.59 -1.02
CA ASP A 220 -14.58 2.44 -1.14
C ASP A 220 -13.12 2.89 -1.13
N ILE A 221 -12.60 3.16 0.07
CA ILE A 221 -11.21 3.59 0.29
C ILE A 221 -10.41 2.44 0.89
N ARG A 222 -9.18 2.21 0.45
CA ARG A 222 -8.35 1.08 0.88
C ARG A 222 -6.94 1.53 1.19
N VAL A 223 -6.46 1.30 2.40
CA VAL A 223 -5.10 1.67 2.80
C VAL A 223 -4.19 0.48 2.55
N THR A 224 -3.09 0.66 1.81
CA THR A 224 -2.19 -0.46 1.46
C THR A 224 -1.04 -0.66 2.45
N ALA A 225 -0.90 0.25 3.41
CA ALA A 225 0.13 0.19 4.44
C ALA A 225 0.04 -1.10 5.28
N CYS A 226 1.21 -1.61 5.67
CA CYS A 226 1.35 -2.75 6.56
C CYS A 226 0.59 -2.49 7.87
N TYR A 227 -0.09 -3.53 8.35
CA TYR A 227 -0.82 -3.53 9.61
C TYR A 227 -1.89 -2.42 9.71
N SER A 228 -2.41 -1.94 8.57
CA SER A 228 -3.39 -0.84 8.55
C SER A 228 -4.73 -1.20 9.19
N ALA A 229 -5.02 -2.51 9.37
CA ALA A 229 -6.17 -3.01 10.12
C ALA A 229 -5.87 -3.31 11.60
N ASP A 230 -4.64 -3.11 12.06
CA ASP A 230 -4.18 -3.59 13.36
C ASP A 230 -3.89 -2.44 14.32
N SER A 231 -4.39 -2.52 15.56
CA SER A 231 -3.92 -1.70 16.68
C SER A 231 -2.64 -2.28 17.31
N ARG A 232 -2.43 -3.58 17.15
CA ARG A 232 -1.26 -4.36 17.60
C ARG A 232 -1.03 -5.52 16.64
N LYS A 233 0.22 -5.98 16.49
CA LYS A 233 0.54 -7.07 15.54
C LYS A 233 -0.25 -8.34 15.90
N PRO A 234 -0.93 -8.98 14.94
CA PRO A 234 -1.53 -10.29 15.16
C PRO A 234 -0.42 -11.36 15.28
N MET A 235 -0.69 -12.41 16.05
CA MET A 235 0.19 -13.57 16.26
C MET A 235 -0.15 -14.74 15.32
N SER A 236 -1.22 -14.61 14.53
CA SER A 236 -1.72 -15.60 13.59
C SER A 236 -2.78 -14.99 12.67
N PHE A 237 -3.08 -15.65 11.56
CA PHE A 237 -4.23 -15.31 10.71
C PHE A 237 -5.55 -15.95 11.18
N HIS A 238 -5.63 -16.50 12.40
CA HIS A 238 -6.89 -17.02 12.92
C HIS A 238 -7.87 -15.88 13.21
N PRO A 239 -9.18 -16.04 12.89
CA PRO A 239 -10.16 -14.96 13.01
C PRO A 239 -10.22 -14.30 14.40
N GLU A 240 -10.08 -15.07 15.47
CA GLU A 240 -10.10 -14.55 16.85
C GLU A 240 -8.94 -13.57 17.12
N ASP A 241 -7.76 -13.88 16.56
CA ASP A 241 -6.59 -13.04 16.69
C ASP A 241 -6.71 -11.78 15.83
N LEU A 242 -7.23 -11.90 14.60
CA LEU A 242 -7.46 -10.75 13.73
C LEU A 242 -8.48 -9.78 14.35
N VAL A 243 -9.58 -10.28 14.92
CA VAL A 243 -10.56 -9.47 15.65
C VAL A 243 -9.92 -8.79 16.85
N ARG A 244 -9.09 -9.52 17.61
CA ARG A 244 -8.35 -8.96 18.74
C ARG A 244 -7.41 -7.85 18.27
N ALA A 245 -6.62 -8.10 17.22
CA ALA A 245 -5.65 -7.17 16.65
C ALA A 245 -6.31 -5.89 16.09
N ALA A 246 -7.50 -5.98 15.50
CA ALA A 246 -8.26 -4.80 15.03
C ALA A 246 -8.83 -3.93 16.16
N LYS A 247 -8.99 -4.48 17.37
CA LYS A 247 -9.65 -3.75 18.46
C LYS A 247 -8.76 -2.62 18.98
N PRO A 248 -9.24 -1.36 19.03
CA PRO A 248 -8.47 -0.25 19.59
C PRO A 248 -8.04 -0.50 21.05
N ASP A 249 -6.82 -0.09 21.38
CA ASP A 249 -6.40 0.02 22.78
C ASP A 249 -6.98 1.30 23.37
N THR A 250 -7.68 1.20 24.50
CA THR A 250 -8.29 2.36 25.15
C THR A 250 -7.78 2.52 26.57
N LYS A 251 -7.50 3.76 26.97
CA LYS A 251 -7.32 4.14 28.39
C LYS A 251 -8.49 4.99 28.85
N ARG A 252 -8.88 4.86 30.10
CA ARG A 252 -9.93 5.67 30.72
C ARG A 252 -9.28 6.86 31.43
N GLY A 253 -9.72 8.08 31.13
CA GLY A 253 -9.23 9.28 31.81
C GLY A 253 -9.81 9.47 33.23
N GLY A 254 -9.42 10.56 33.90
CA GLY A 254 -10.00 11.01 35.19
C GLY A 254 -9.25 10.51 36.43
N LEU A 255 -9.64 11.01 37.60
CA LEU A 255 -9.08 10.61 38.90
C LEU A 255 -9.21 9.09 39.07
N PHE A 256 -8.08 8.39 39.23
CA PHE A 256 -7.98 6.92 39.31
C PHE A 256 -8.53 6.12 38.10
N GLY A 257 -8.73 6.76 36.93
CA GLY A 257 -9.18 6.05 35.73
C GLY A 257 -10.60 5.50 35.78
N VAL A 258 -11.46 5.98 36.69
CA VAL A 258 -12.85 5.51 36.85
C VAL A 258 -13.90 6.46 36.28
N PHE A 259 -13.60 7.77 36.19
CA PHE A 259 -14.61 8.79 35.87
C PHE A 259 -14.51 9.42 34.46
N GLY A 260 -13.46 9.13 33.69
CA GLY A 260 -13.26 9.75 32.38
C GLY A 260 -13.81 8.95 31.19
N ALA A 261 -13.93 9.65 30.06
CA ALA A 261 -14.19 9.03 28.77
C ALA A 261 -13.05 8.05 28.41
N LYS A 262 -13.40 6.96 27.73
CA LYS A 262 -12.41 6.08 27.11
C LYS A 262 -11.81 6.79 25.90
N VAL A 263 -10.50 6.91 25.88
CA VAL A 263 -9.73 7.49 24.77
C VAL A 263 -8.89 6.37 24.16
N ALA A 264 -8.96 6.23 22.84
CA ALA A 264 -8.09 5.29 22.13
C ALA A 264 -6.64 5.77 22.23
N THR A 265 -5.75 4.92 22.73
CA THR A 265 -4.30 5.16 22.76
C THR A 265 -3.59 4.56 21.55
N ARG A 266 -4.16 3.50 20.96
CA ARG A 266 -3.74 2.92 19.68
C ARG A 266 -4.98 2.45 18.93
N GLU A 267 -5.03 2.71 17.64
CA GLU A 267 -6.15 2.36 16.78
C GLU A 267 -5.58 1.95 15.40
N PRO A 268 -6.24 1.04 14.66
CA PRO A 268 -5.87 0.79 13.28
C PRO A 268 -5.90 2.08 12.47
N PHE A 269 -4.88 2.33 11.64
CA PHE A 269 -4.84 3.52 10.78
C PHE A 269 -6.12 3.63 9.92
N ALA A 270 -6.63 2.51 9.40
CA ALA A 270 -7.85 2.49 8.60
C ALA A 270 -9.08 2.97 9.40
N GLN A 271 -9.18 2.62 10.69
CA GLN A 271 -10.24 3.11 11.56
C GLN A 271 -10.08 4.61 11.85
N THR A 272 -8.86 5.08 12.10
CA THR A 272 -8.59 6.50 12.31
C THR A 272 -8.92 7.31 11.06
N LEU A 273 -8.50 6.86 9.87
CA LEU A 273 -8.85 7.50 8.61
C LEU A 273 -10.37 7.52 8.37
N SER A 274 -11.08 6.43 8.66
CA SER A 274 -12.56 6.38 8.54
C SER A 274 -13.23 7.42 9.44
N ASN A 275 -12.76 7.54 10.69
CA ASN A 275 -13.24 8.56 11.63
C ASN A 275 -12.97 9.98 11.11
N GLU A 276 -11.78 10.24 10.59
CA GLU A 276 -11.38 11.57 10.11
C GLU A 276 -12.09 11.97 8.81
N LEU A 277 -12.32 11.03 7.89
CA LEU A 277 -13.14 11.25 6.70
C LEU A 277 -14.55 11.71 7.09
N ASN A 278 -15.17 11.06 8.07
CA ASN A 278 -16.48 11.48 8.55
C ASN A 278 -16.46 12.89 9.17
N ARG A 279 -15.39 13.24 9.91
CA ARG A 279 -15.23 14.59 10.48
C ARG A 279 -15.08 15.67 9.43
N VAL A 280 -14.49 15.37 8.28
CA VAL A 280 -14.39 16.31 7.15
C VAL A 280 -15.57 16.21 6.17
N GLY A 281 -16.67 15.58 6.58
CA GLY A 281 -17.96 15.63 5.89
C GLY A 281 -18.26 14.47 4.95
N PHE A 282 -17.47 13.40 4.92
CA PHE A 282 -17.85 12.20 4.16
C PHE A 282 -19.02 11.49 4.85
N ALA A 283 -20.07 11.18 4.08
CA ALA A 283 -21.34 10.70 4.62
C ALA A 283 -21.24 9.27 5.20
N GLN A 284 -20.65 8.35 4.42
CA GLN A 284 -20.55 6.93 4.78
C GLN A 284 -19.22 6.33 4.32
N PRO A 285 -18.06 6.86 4.78
CA PRO A 285 -16.77 6.34 4.34
C PRO A 285 -16.57 4.90 4.86
N SER A 286 -16.29 3.95 3.96
CA SER A 286 -15.76 2.62 4.32
C SER A 286 -14.28 2.57 3.99
N VAL A 287 -13.46 2.38 5.02
CA VAL A 287 -12.01 2.26 4.85
C VAL A 287 -11.61 0.82 5.08
N VAL A 288 -10.98 0.20 4.08
CA VAL A 288 -10.41 -1.13 4.19
C VAL A 288 -8.97 -1.03 4.65
N GLY A 289 -8.64 -1.69 5.75
CA GLY A 289 -7.28 -2.00 6.15
C GLY A 289 -6.95 -3.48 5.91
N TYR A 290 -5.68 -3.83 6.00
CA TYR A 290 -5.21 -5.22 5.91
C TYR A 290 -4.43 -5.60 7.18
N HIS A 291 -4.65 -6.83 7.64
CA HIS A 291 -3.91 -7.41 8.74
C HIS A 291 -2.53 -7.91 8.27
N GLY A 292 -1.49 -7.68 9.07
CA GLY A 292 -0.14 -8.16 8.76
C GLY A 292 0.67 -7.25 7.84
N ALA A 293 1.87 -7.72 7.45
CA ALA A 293 2.76 -6.99 6.55
C ALA A 293 2.44 -7.30 5.09
N GLY A 294 2.22 -6.26 4.28
CA GLY A 294 1.94 -6.43 2.86
C GLY A 294 3.20 -6.78 2.06
N VAL A 295 3.11 -7.76 1.18
CA VAL A 295 4.21 -8.11 0.26
C VAL A 295 4.06 -7.33 -1.05
N THR A 296 5.02 -6.44 -1.34
CA THR A 296 4.98 -5.57 -2.53
C THR A 296 5.07 -6.36 -3.84
N PHE A 297 5.92 -7.40 -3.85
CA PHE A 297 6.18 -8.24 -5.03
C PHE A 297 5.87 -9.70 -4.71
N PRO A 298 4.59 -10.08 -4.63
CA PRO A 298 4.21 -11.45 -4.32
C PRO A 298 4.71 -12.41 -5.41
N PRO A 299 5.00 -13.68 -5.05
CA PRO A 299 5.44 -14.68 -6.02
C PRO A 299 4.31 -15.13 -6.96
N ASN A 300 3.05 -14.86 -6.61
CA ASN A 300 1.87 -15.20 -7.40
C ASN A 300 1.15 -13.94 -7.91
N ASP A 301 0.04 -14.15 -8.62
CA ASP A 301 -0.80 -13.10 -9.21
C ASP A 301 -1.74 -12.43 -8.19
N HIS A 302 -1.57 -12.68 -6.88
CA HIS A 302 -2.39 -12.16 -5.80
C HIS A 302 -1.58 -11.32 -4.81
N HIS A 303 -2.19 -10.24 -4.30
CA HIS A 303 -1.63 -9.53 -3.16
C HIS A 303 -1.74 -10.40 -1.90
N VAL A 304 -0.65 -10.53 -1.16
CA VAL A 304 -0.59 -11.34 0.07
C VAL A 304 -0.13 -10.52 1.27
N GLN A 305 -0.44 -11.04 2.45
CA GLN A 305 -0.03 -10.55 3.76
C GLN A 305 0.80 -11.62 4.45
N HIS A 306 1.82 -11.18 5.18
CA HIS A 306 2.79 -12.02 5.88
C HIS A 306 2.88 -11.60 7.36
N LEU A 307 3.17 -12.57 8.24
CA LEU A 307 3.47 -12.33 9.65
C LEU A 307 4.94 -12.70 9.91
N PRO A 308 5.88 -11.73 9.90
CA PRO A 308 7.31 -12.00 9.95
C PRO A 308 7.79 -12.65 11.25
N GLU A 309 7.00 -12.58 12.31
CA GLU A 309 7.32 -13.13 13.62
C GLU A 309 6.68 -14.52 13.85
N VAL A 310 5.97 -15.05 12.84
CA VAL A 310 5.19 -16.28 12.97
C VAL A 310 5.46 -17.17 11.76
N ASP A 311 5.78 -18.44 12.01
CA ASP A 311 5.93 -19.44 10.94
C ASP A 311 4.54 -19.89 10.44
N GLN A 312 3.91 -19.02 9.65
CA GLN A 312 2.63 -19.28 8.99
C GLN A 312 2.72 -18.89 7.52
N ALA A 313 2.05 -19.67 6.67
CA ALA A 313 1.93 -19.36 5.26
C ALA A 313 1.23 -18.01 5.04
N ASP A 314 1.71 -17.28 4.04
CA ASP A 314 1.10 -16.03 3.60
C ASP A 314 -0.38 -16.20 3.27
N LYS A 315 -1.17 -15.17 3.58
CA LYS A 315 -2.60 -15.14 3.26
C LYS A 315 -2.90 -14.12 2.19
N ARG A 316 -3.86 -14.41 1.33
CA ARG A 316 -4.31 -13.45 0.32
C ARG A 316 -4.88 -12.23 1.04
N SER A 317 -4.50 -11.03 0.62
CA SER A 317 -4.95 -9.78 1.26
C SER A 317 -6.47 -9.64 1.33
N SER A 318 -7.23 -10.25 0.41
CA SER A 318 -8.70 -10.22 0.45
C SER A 318 -9.31 -11.12 1.53
N GLU A 319 -8.58 -12.11 2.04
CA GLU A 319 -9.01 -13.02 3.12
C GLU A 319 -8.81 -12.40 4.50
N VAL A 320 -7.83 -11.50 4.63
CA VAL A 320 -7.41 -10.89 5.91
C VAL A 320 -7.56 -9.36 5.89
N ARG A 321 -8.57 -8.87 5.18
CA ARG A 321 -8.95 -7.45 5.16
C ARG A 321 -10.04 -7.18 6.19
N GLN A 322 -10.03 -5.97 6.73
CA GLN A 322 -11.04 -5.49 7.67
C GLN A 322 -11.67 -4.20 7.12
N HIS A 323 -12.99 -4.12 7.18
CA HIS A 323 -13.74 -2.91 6.83
C HIS A 323 -13.99 -2.08 8.10
N PHE A 324 -13.68 -0.80 8.02
CA PHE A 324 -13.91 0.17 9.09
C PHE A 324 -14.90 1.22 8.63
N ALA A 325 -15.84 1.52 9.53
CA ALA A 325 -16.81 2.62 9.40
C ALA A 325 -16.60 3.61 10.55
N PRO A 326 -17.10 4.85 10.45
CA PRO A 326 -16.95 5.83 11.51
C PRO A 326 -17.54 5.33 12.82
N SER A 327 -16.73 5.36 13.87
CA SER A 327 -17.17 4.99 15.22
C SER A 327 -18.27 5.91 15.72
N ALA A 328 -19.16 5.41 16.59
CA ALA A 328 -20.22 6.24 17.18
C ALA A 328 -19.67 7.49 17.91
N ALA A 329 -18.50 7.36 18.54
CA ALA A 329 -17.81 8.46 19.21
C ALA A 329 -17.35 9.56 18.23
N ALA A 330 -17.04 9.23 16.97
CA ALA A 330 -16.70 10.21 15.95
C ALA A 330 -17.92 11.02 15.51
N LYS A 331 -19.11 10.40 15.47
CA LYS A 331 -20.38 11.04 15.05
C LYS A 331 -20.88 12.12 16.00
N ILE A 332 -20.58 12.00 17.30
CA ILE A 332 -21.08 12.95 18.33
C ILE A 332 -20.40 14.33 18.20
N ARG A 333 -19.16 14.40 17.71
CA ARG A 333 -18.42 15.67 17.64
C ARG A 333 -18.81 16.58 16.48
N THR A 334 -19.42 16.06 15.42
CA THR A 334 -19.82 16.85 14.25
C THR A 334 -21.18 17.55 14.44
N GLY A 335 -21.98 17.14 15.43
CA GLY A 335 -23.32 17.70 15.70
C GLY A 335 -23.34 19.10 16.32
N ASN A 336 -22.22 19.58 16.88
CA ASN A 336 -22.16 20.86 17.62
C ASN A 336 -21.44 22.01 16.89
N SER A 337 -21.00 21.84 15.64
CA SER A 337 -20.36 22.93 14.88
C SER A 337 -21.29 23.56 13.85
N VAL A 338 -22.38 24.16 14.30
CA VAL A 338 -23.14 25.15 13.50
C VAL A 338 -22.54 26.53 13.83
N GLY A 339 -21.72 27.08 12.93
CA GLY A 339 -21.18 28.44 13.11
C GLY A 339 -19.84 28.77 12.43
N GLY A 340 -19.51 28.17 11.29
CA GLY A 340 -18.23 28.41 10.60
C GLY A 340 -18.20 29.62 9.66
N LYS A 341 -18.50 30.85 10.14
CA LYS A 341 -18.30 32.08 9.35
C LYS A 341 -16.90 32.72 9.49
N GLY A 342 -15.99 32.16 10.31
CA GLY A 342 -14.72 32.82 10.67
C GLY A 342 -13.42 32.35 9.98
N LEU A 343 -13.43 31.28 9.18
CA LEU A 343 -12.17 30.61 8.77
C LEU A 343 -11.54 31.09 7.44
N ARG A 344 -12.16 32.04 6.74
CA ARG A 344 -11.63 32.56 5.45
C ARG A 344 -10.56 33.64 5.58
N GLU A 345 -10.35 34.27 6.74
CA GLU A 345 -9.33 35.32 6.89
C GLU A 345 -7.96 34.83 7.38
N GLY A 346 -7.89 33.66 8.02
CA GLY A 346 -6.62 33.11 8.53
C GLY A 346 -5.65 32.66 7.44
N PHE A 347 -6.15 32.27 6.26
CA PHE A 347 -5.33 31.69 5.20
C PHE A 347 -4.54 32.72 4.37
N LYS A 348 -5.03 33.98 4.26
CA LYS A 348 -4.28 35.03 3.55
C LYS A 348 -3.01 35.46 4.28
N LYS A 349 -2.99 35.40 5.62
CA LYS A 349 -1.83 35.80 6.44
C LYS A 349 -0.70 34.75 6.42
N THR A 350 -1.00 33.47 6.26
CA THR A 350 0.03 32.41 6.21
C THR A 350 0.73 32.36 4.84
N ALA A 351 0.01 32.58 3.74
CA ALA A 351 0.60 32.64 2.40
C ALA A 351 1.56 33.82 2.20
N GLN A 352 1.27 34.99 2.79
CA GLN A 352 2.18 36.15 2.78
C GLN A 352 3.46 35.93 3.61
N LYS A 353 3.41 35.09 4.65
CA LYS A 353 4.60 34.81 5.48
C LYS A 353 5.59 33.89 4.77
N PHE A 354 5.12 32.96 3.92
CA PHE A 354 5.99 32.10 3.10
C PHE A 354 6.67 32.84 1.94
N GLN A 355 6.01 33.83 1.32
CA GLN A 355 6.64 34.66 0.28
C GLN A 355 7.76 35.56 0.83
N ARG A 356 7.71 35.97 2.10
CA ARG A 356 8.77 36.78 2.73
C ARG A 356 10.02 35.96 3.09
N VAL A 357 9.87 34.69 3.46
CA VAL A 357 11.00 33.81 3.78
C VAL A 357 11.70 33.33 2.49
N GLY A 358 10.94 33.05 1.42
CA GLY A 358 11.50 32.64 0.13
C GLY A 358 12.43 33.69 -0.52
N ARG A 359 12.15 34.99 -0.35
CA ARG A 359 13.03 36.07 -0.86
C ARG A 359 14.33 36.23 -0.06
N SER A 360 14.34 35.88 1.23
CA SER A 360 15.54 35.96 2.08
C SER A 360 16.57 34.87 1.74
N VAL A 361 16.10 33.66 1.42
CA VAL A 361 16.97 32.52 1.07
C VAL A 361 17.61 32.69 -0.30
N TRP A 362 16.90 33.28 -1.28
CA TRP A 362 17.46 33.56 -2.61
C TRP A 362 18.54 34.66 -2.63
N SER A 363 18.49 35.61 -1.67
CA SER A 363 19.53 36.62 -1.46
C SER A 363 20.82 36.04 -0.84
N ALA A 364 20.73 34.94 -0.09
CA ALA A 364 21.88 34.28 0.51
C ALA A 364 22.63 33.40 -0.50
N ILE A 365 21.91 32.69 -1.36
CA ILE A 365 22.49 31.79 -2.38
C ILE A 365 23.19 32.57 -3.50
N SER A 366 22.70 33.76 -3.86
CA SER A 366 23.31 34.62 -4.88
C SER A 366 24.60 35.33 -4.44
N ARG A 367 24.93 35.35 -3.13
CA ARG A 367 26.21 35.89 -2.62
C ARG A 367 27.32 34.84 -2.56
N SER A 368 26.98 33.57 -2.39
CA SER A 368 27.97 32.47 -2.36
C SER A 368 28.50 32.11 -3.76
N ALA A 369 27.76 32.39 -4.83
CA ALA A 369 28.18 32.12 -6.21
C ALA A 369 29.28 33.07 -6.74
N ARG A 370 29.69 34.09 -5.98
CA ARG A 370 30.76 35.04 -6.36
C ARG A 370 32.14 34.70 -5.78
N PHE A 371 32.26 33.64 -4.98
CA PHE A 371 33.50 33.25 -4.31
C PHE A 371 34.20 32.02 -4.93
N ILE A 372 33.62 31.44 -5.99
CA ILE A 372 34.23 30.34 -6.75
C ILE A 372 34.49 30.85 -8.18
N ARG A 373 35.41 31.79 -8.30
CA ARG A 373 36.11 32.22 -9.53
C ARG A 373 37.18 33.23 -9.10
N ARG A 374 38.18 32.77 -8.38
CA ARG A 374 39.54 33.30 -8.33
C ARG A 374 40.49 32.14 -8.09
#